data_AF-A0A936NR93-F1
#
_entry.id   AF-A0A936NR93-F1
#
_cell.length_a   1.000
_cell.length_b   1.000
_cell.length_c   1.000
_cell.angle_alpha   90.00
_cell.angle_beta   90.00
_cell.angle_gamma   90.00
#
_symmetry.space_group_name_H-M   'P 1'
#
loop_
_entity.id
_entity.type
_entity.pdbx_description
1 polymer ?
#
loop_
_entity_poly.entity_id
_entity_poly.type
_entity_poly.pdbx_seq_one_letter_code
_entity_poly.pdbx_strand_id
1 'polypeptide(L)'
;MTEVKEIKDLLIERGIWSADDQRDPLTDRDATELVFQWMRDQVAPNVIILPAETENSTLIQIFLKRREGGVIFPYILDSAQTIERAICLSALVLNDFLHSHPECAR
;
A
#
# COMPACT_ATOMS: atom_id res chain seq x y z
N MET A 1 10.90 -23.24 7.60
CA MET A 1 9.76 -22.49 8.14
C MET A 1 10.18 -21.03 8.15
N THR A 2 9.77 -20.27 7.15
CA THR A 2 10.04 -18.83 7.09
C THR A 2 9.33 -18.21 8.28
N GLU A 3 10.08 -17.64 9.23
CA GLU A 3 9.52 -16.95 10.39
C GLU A 3 8.45 -15.97 9.90
N VAL A 4 7.24 -16.10 10.44
CA VAL A 4 6.14 -15.17 10.18
C VAL A 4 6.52 -13.88 10.88
N LYS A 5 7.29 -13.04 10.20
CA LYS A 5 7.60 -11.71 10.66
C LYS A 5 6.33 -10.88 10.63
N GLU A 6 6.06 -10.13 11.70
CA GLU A 6 4.88 -9.29 11.77
C GLU A 6 4.98 -8.18 10.72
N ILE A 7 3.84 -7.80 10.11
CA ILE A 7 3.81 -6.78 9.05
C ILE A 7 4.39 -5.45 9.55
N LYS A 8 4.15 -5.11 10.83
CA LYS A 8 4.72 -3.91 11.45
C LYS A 8 6.25 -3.92 11.43
N ASP A 9 6.88 -5.06 11.75
CA ASP A 9 8.33 -5.18 11.70
C ASP A 9 8.87 -5.01 10.28
N LEU A 10 8.19 -5.60 9.28
CA LEU A 10 8.57 -5.43 7.87
C LEU A 10 8.46 -3.96 7.43
N LEU A 11 7.45 -3.23 7.89
CA LEU A 11 7.30 -1.80 7.60
C LEU A 11 8.44 -0.98 8.21
N ILE A 12 8.86 -1.33 9.44
CA ILE A 12 10.00 -0.70 10.11
C ILE A 12 11.29 -0.96 9.35
N GLU A 13 11.55 -2.22 8.96
CA GLU A 13 12.76 -2.59 8.22
C GLU A 13 12.86 -1.94 6.85
N ARG A 14 11.72 -1.75 6.17
CA ARG A 14 11.65 -1.06 4.89
C ARG A 14 11.71 0.47 5.02
N GLY A 15 11.81 1.00 6.25
CA GLY A 15 11.84 2.44 6.51
C GLY A 15 10.51 3.17 6.23
N ILE A 16 9.41 2.42 6.16
CA ILE A 16 8.05 2.95 5.93
C ILE A 16 7.44 3.41 7.25
N TRP A 17 7.76 2.72 8.34
CA TRP A 17 7.25 3.01 9.68
C TRP A 17 8.39 3.27 10.67
N SER A 18 8.14 4.10 11.67
CA SER A 18 9.12 4.36 12.73
C SER A 18 9.09 3.27 13.79
N ALA A 19 10.26 2.80 14.23
CA ALA A 19 10.39 1.88 15.35
C ALA A 19 9.96 2.52 16.69
N ASP A 20 9.99 3.85 16.78
CA ASP A 20 9.64 4.58 18.00
C ASP A 20 8.13 4.81 18.15
N ASP A 21 7.35 4.67 17.05
CA ASP A 21 5.90 4.86 17.09
C ASP A 21 5.21 3.63 17.70
N GLN A 22 4.59 3.85 18.86
CA GLN A 22 3.94 2.82 19.65
C GLN A 22 2.61 2.35 19.03
N ARG A 23 2.01 3.13 18.13
CA ARG A 23 0.77 2.73 17.43
C ARG A 23 1.04 1.56 16.49
N ASP A 24 0.01 0.77 16.24
CA ASP A 24 0.09 -0.33 15.29
C ASP A 24 -0.74 0.01 14.04
N PRO A 25 -0.12 0.21 12.87
CA PRO A 25 -0.84 0.54 11.64
C PRO A 25 -1.78 -0.58 11.16
N LEU A 26 -1.77 -1.77 11.77
CA LEU A 26 -2.74 -2.83 11.51
C LEU A 26 -4.06 -2.67 12.30
N THR A 27 -4.09 -1.84 13.34
CA THR A 27 -5.24 -1.71 14.24
C THR A 27 -5.61 -0.26 14.59
N ASP A 28 -4.70 0.68 14.40
CA ASP A 28 -4.89 2.12 14.60
C ASP A 28 -5.08 2.83 13.26
N ARG A 29 -6.27 3.40 13.06
CA ARG A 29 -6.67 4.08 11.82
C ARG A 29 -5.79 5.27 11.46
N ASP A 30 -5.38 6.07 12.46
CA ASP A 30 -4.55 7.26 12.21
C ASP A 30 -3.14 6.81 11.80
N ALA A 31 -2.64 5.72 12.39
CA ALA A 31 -1.39 5.11 11.97
C ALA A 31 -1.48 4.52 10.54
N THR A 32 -2.59 3.85 10.21
CA THR A 32 -2.84 3.36 8.84
C THR A 32 -2.85 4.50 7.82
N GLU A 33 -3.51 5.62 8.13
CA GLU A 33 -3.57 6.76 7.20
C GLU A 33 -2.18 7.35 6.95
N LEU A 34 -1.29 7.34 7.94
CA LEU A 34 0.11 7.77 7.75
C LEU A 34 0.86 6.85 6.77
N VAL A 35 0.66 5.53 6.86
CA VAL A 35 1.21 4.58 5.88
C VAL A 35 0.62 4.84 4.49
N PHE A 36 -0.68 5.09 4.41
CA PHE A 36 -1.34 5.35 3.14
C PHE A 36 -0.90 6.68 2.50
N GLN A 37 -0.67 7.71 3.31
CA GLN A 37 -0.11 8.97 2.86
C GLN A 37 1.32 8.78 2.35
N TRP A 38 2.14 8.00 3.07
CA TRP A 38 3.48 7.65 2.59
C TRP A 38 3.42 7.01 1.19
N MET A 39 2.49 6.08 0.95
CA MET A 39 2.32 5.45 -0.37
C MET A 39 1.98 6.48 -1.45
N ARG A 40 1.07 7.42 -1.17
CA ARG A 40 0.69 8.50 -2.09
C ARG A 40 1.87 9.42 -2.42
N ASP A 41 2.77 9.63 -1.47
CA ASP A 41 3.95 10.48 -1.67
C ASP A 41 5.02 9.83 -2.56
N GLN A 42 4.96 8.50 -2.76
CA GLN A 42 5.90 7.76 -3.63
C GLN A 42 5.49 7.74 -5.10
N VAL A 43 4.22 8.03 -5.43
CA VAL A 43 3.70 7.86 -6.80
C VAL A 43 3.65 9.17 -7.57
N ALA A 44 3.70 9.06 -8.90
CA ALA A 44 3.59 10.19 -9.81
C ALA A 44 2.22 10.92 -9.68
N PRO A 45 2.13 12.23 -9.99
CA PRO A 45 0.88 12.98 -9.85
C PRO A 45 -0.31 12.48 -10.70
N ASN A 46 -0.05 11.74 -11.78
CA ASN A 46 -1.08 11.13 -12.63
C ASN A 46 -1.47 9.71 -12.19
N VAL A 47 -0.98 9.26 -11.03
CA VAL A 47 -1.29 7.99 -10.41
C VAL A 47 -2.17 8.21 -9.19
N ILE A 48 -3.20 7.39 -9.05
CA ILE A 48 -4.11 7.40 -7.89
C ILE A 48 -4.04 6.04 -7.21
N ILE A 49 -3.89 6.04 -5.89
CA ILE A 49 -4.01 4.84 -5.05
C ILE A 49 -5.34 4.89 -4.31
N LEU A 50 -6.13 3.82 -4.39
CA LEU A 50 -7.41 3.73 -3.69
C LEU A 50 -7.74 2.29 -3.25
N PRO A 51 -8.26 2.12 -2.02
CA PRO A 51 -8.87 0.86 -1.61
C PRO A 51 -10.22 0.68 -2.31
N ALA A 52 -10.54 -0.54 -2.73
CA ALA A 52 -11.88 -0.90 -3.17
C ALA A 52 -12.21 -2.33 -2.78
N GLU A 53 -13.47 -2.54 -2.40
CA GLU A 53 -14.09 -3.85 -2.29
C GLU A 53 -14.51 -4.30 -3.70
N THR A 54 -14.40 -5.59 -3.99
CA THR A 54 -14.92 -6.16 -5.24
C THR A 54 -16.23 -6.88 -4.95
N GLU A 55 -17.21 -6.77 -5.84
CA GLU A 55 -18.60 -7.22 -5.62
C GLU A 55 -18.75 -8.70 -5.18
N ASN A 56 -17.73 -9.52 -5.43
CA ASN A 56 -17.73 -10.95 -5.12
C ASN A 56 -16.61 -11.38 -4.15
N SER A 57 -15.99 -10.44 -3.42
CA SER A 57 -14.89 -10.73 -2.51
C SER A 57 -15.11 -10.12 -1.14
N THR A 58 -14.71 -10.86 -0.10
CA THR A 58 -14.58 -10.32 1.26
C THR A 58 -13.26 -9.57 1.47
N LEU A 59 -12.45 -9.43 0.41
CA LEU A 59 -11.16 -8.76 0.45
C LEU A 59 -11.26 -7.32 -0.06
N ILE A 60 -10.59 -6.44 0.65
CA ILE A 60 -10.26 -5.08 0.25
C ILE A 60 -8.98 -5.14 -0.58
N GLN A 61 -9.02 -4.62 -1.79
CA GLN A 61 -7.88 -4.53 -2.70
C GLN A 61 -7.36 -3.09 -2.76
N ILE A 62 -6.04 -2.90 -2.77
CA ILE A 62 -5.45 -1.59 -3.03
C ILE A 62 -5.10 -1.48 -4.50
N PHE A 63 -5.82 -0.60 -5.19
CA PHE A 63 -5.58 -0.31 -6.59
C PHE A 63 -4.62 0.86 -6.76
N LEU A 64 -3.68 0.72 -7.68
CA LEU A 64 -2.90 1.81 -8.25
C LEU A 64 -3.38 2.02 -9.68
N LYS A 65 -3.86 3.22 -10.00
CA LYS A 65 -4.43 3.57 -11.32
C LYS A 65 -3.60 4.70 -11.94
N ARG A 66 -2.90 4.40 -13.04
CA ARG A 66 -2.19 5.40 -13.84
C ARG A 66 -3.12 5.95 -14.92
N ARG A 67 -3.16 7.26 -15.10
CA ARG A 67 -3.85 7.91 -16.22
C ARG A 67 -2.86 8.42 -17.26
N GLU A 68 -3.07 8.05 -18.51
CA GLU A 68 -2.25 8.48 -19.64
C GLU A 68 -3.11 8.58 -20.91
N GLY A 69 -3.12 9.74 -21.58
CA GLY A 69 -3.87 9.93 -22.83
C GLY A 69 -5.38 9.67 -22.72
N GLY A 70 -5.97 9.81 -21.53
CA GLY A 70 -7.38 9.48 -21.29
C GLY A 70 -7.66 8.00 -21.00
N VAL A 71 -6.65 7.14 -21.09
CA VAL A 71 -6.71 5.71 -20.74
C VAL A 71 -6.31 5.53 -19.27
N ILE A 72 -6.98 4.58 -18.59
CA ILE A 72 -6.68 4.19 -17.21
C ILE A 72 -6.04 2.80 -17.23
N PHE A 73 -4.86 2.68 -16.62
CA PHE A 73 -4.15 1.42 -16.42
C PHE A 73 -4.25 1.02 -14.95
N PRO A 74 -5.08 0.01 -14.58
CA PRO A 74 -5.22 -0.44 -13.21
C PRO A 74 -4.21 -1.53 -12.86
N TYR A 75 -3.65 -1.43 -11.66
CA TYR A 75 -2.82 -2.43 -11.01
C TYR A 75 -3.38 -2.72 -9.62
N ILE A 76 -3.24 -3.96 -9.16
CA ILE A 76 -3.52 -4.35 -7.77
C ILE A 76 -2.18 -4.52 -7.08
N LEU A 77 -1.96 -3.81 -5.98
CA LEU A 77 -0.74 -3.93 -5.19
C LEU A 77 -0.83 -5.14 -4.25
N ASP A 78 -1.86 -5.16 -3.40
CA ASP A 78 -2.16 -6.29 -2.51
C ASP A 78 -3.64 -6.27 -2.09
N SER A 79 -4.06 -7.27 -1.29
CA SER A 79 -5.41 -7.40 -0.77
C SER A 79 -5.45 -8.04 0.62
N ALA A 80 -6.41 -7.64 1.44
CA ALA A 80 -6.64 -8.24 2.75
C ALA A 80 -8.09 -8.13 3.22
N GLN A 81 -8.42 -8.79 4.33
CA GLN A 81 -9.77 -8.75 4.93
C GLN A 81 -10.10 -7.41 5.60
N THR A 82 -9.10 -6.59 5.94
CA THR A 82 -9.29 -5.26 6.53
C THR A 82 -8.51 -4.22 5.75
N ILE A 83 -8.97 -2.96 5.79
CA ILE A 83 -8.36 -1.86 5.06
C ILE A 83 -6.94 -1.59 5.56
N GLU A 84 -6.74 -1.69 6.87
CA GLU A 84 -5.46 -1.48 7.56
C GLU A 84 -4.41 -2.49 7.07
N ARG A 85 -4.80 -3.77 7.03
CA ARG A 85 -3.92 -4.83 6.57
C ARG A 85 -3.63 -4.71 5.07
N ALA A 86 -4.63 -4.36 4.26
CA ALA A 86 -4.47 -4.21 2.81
C ALA A 86 -3.49 -3.07 2.48
N ILE A 87 -3.61 -1.93 3.17
CA ILE A 87 -2.70 -0.79 3.04
C ILE A 87 -1.28 -1.17 3.46
N CYS A 88 -1.11 -1.79 4.62
CA CYS A 88 0.23 -2.16 5.11
C CYS A 88 0.93 -3.15 4.18
N LEU A 89 0.24 -4.18 3.69
CA LEU A 89 0.80 -5.12 2.72
C LEU A 89 1.16 -4.41 1.40
N SER A 90 0.28 -3.54 0.91
CA SER A 90 0.52 -2.80 -0.32
C SER A 90 1.71 -1.84 -0.23
N ALA A 91 1.93 -1.23 0.94
CA ALA A 91 3.10 -0.40 1.18
C ALA A 91 4.42 -1.20 1.10
N LEU A 92 4.43 -2.44 1.60
CA LEU A 92 5.61 -3.32 1.56
C LEU A 92 6.05 -3.68 0.13
N VAL A 93 5.10 -3.80 -0.79
CA VAL A 93 5.37 -4.15 -2.20
C VAL A 93 5.51 -2.92 -3.10
N LEU A 94 5.10 -1.74 -2.64
CA LEU A 94 5.04 -0.53 -3.47
C LEU A 94 6.40 -0.17 -4.07
N ASN A 95 7.46 -0.18 -3.26
CA ASN A 95 8.80 0.18 -3.77
C ASN A 95 9.25 -0.78 -4.87
N ASP A 96 9.06 -2.09 -4.69
CA ASP A 96 9.45 -3.10 -5.67
C ASP A 96 8.60 -2.97 -6.96
N PHE A 97 7.31 -2.63 -6.81
CA PHE A 97 6.41 -2.30 -7.93
C PHE A 97 6.89 -1.05 -8.69
N LEU A 98 7.23 0.03 -7.99
CA LEU A 98 7.68 1.29 -8.62
C LEU A 98 9.03 1.16 -9.32
N HIS A 99 9.93 0.30 -8.82
CA HIS A 99 11.15 -0.03 -9.55
C HIS A 99 10.86 -0.74 -10.88
N SER A 100 9.81 -1.56 -10.93
CA SER A 100 9.38 -2.28 -12.14
C SER A 100 8.50 -1.42 -13.07
N HIS A 101 7.87 -0.38 -12.52
CA HIS A 101 6.97 0.55 -13.19
C HIS A 101 7.42 2.01 -12.93
N PRO A 102 8.58 2.43 -13.46
CA PRO A 102 9.13 3.76 -13.19
C PRO A 102 8.20 4.89 -13.66
N GLU A 103 7.31 4.63 -14.62
CA GLU A 103 6.28 5.60 -15.06
C GLU A 103 5.20 5.89 -14.01
N CYS A 104 5.15 5.08 -12.95
CA CYS A 104 4.27 5.28 -11.80
C CYS A 104 5.00 5.93 -10.61
N ALA A 105 6.33 6.00 -10.63
CA ALA A 105 7.15 6.53 -9.55
C ALA A 105 7.24 8.06 -9.62
N ARG A 106 7.39 8.70 -8.46
CA ARG A 106 7.59 10.15 -8.33
C ARG A 106 8.99 10.59 -8.81
#